data_AF-A0A8E4H2N7-F1
#
_entry.id   AF-A0A8E4H2N7-F1
#
_cell.length_a   1.000
_cell.length_b   1.000
_cell.length_c   1.000
_cell.angle_alpha   90.00
_cell.angle_beta   90.00
_cell.angle_gamma   90.00
#
_symmetry.space_group_name_H-M   'P 1'
#
loop_
_entity.id
_entity.type
_entity.pdbx_description
1 polymer ?
#
loop_
_entity_poly.entity_id
_entity_poly.type
_entity_poly.pdbx_seq_one_letter_code
_entity_poly.pdbx_strand_id
1 'polypeptide(L)'
;MAKEDPYLLTIYLASPGTPLKEGGTSFTGHMYLGTSHGDVHESFGFAPSARPRAQRSDSDDIPGEVSGKDVENYRDPQYARTMEISKDQYDRIREFAADPAKHGFDMRYDTFSNSCVDFSWAALNHAGLYRQTVLGGIKGYEGEPKVLHNEPEIQNLKAPFPESELNREVRHPKPERDLWQLILSDNQTQVDTGRLVADGTPIDPLHRQAEEAVRRLEQGLGREYDENSSRLAASSASLAREHGLSRIDHVVLSEKTATARQGENVFVVEGALNDPAHKMAHMRTGDAIAQPVAYSLAQLQSLGETQQQLQQHEQLREQAIAPQHRMT
;
A
#
# COMPACT_ATOMS: atom_id res chain seq x y z
N MET A 1 23.88 28.27 33.75
CA MET A 1 24.07 27.71 32.40
C MET A 1 22.67 27.55 31.83
N ALA A 2 22.42 28.04 30.61
CA ALA A 2 21.13 27.78 29.96
C ALA A 2 20.99 26.25 29.80
N LYS A 3 19.80 25.72 30.12
CA LYS A 3 19.50 24.30 29.91
C LYS A 3 19.51 24.09 28.39
N GLU A 4 20.37 23.21 27.89
CA GLU A 4 20.35 22.85 26.46
C GLU A 4 18.97 22.31 26.08
N ASP A 5 18.52 22.63 24.88
CA ASP A 5 17.23 22.14 24.39
C ASP A 5 17.27 20.61 24.27
N PRO A 6 16.22 19.90 24.72
CA PRO A 6 16.15 18.45 24.66
C PRO A 6 16.07 17.97 23.21
N TYR A 7 16.47 16.71 22.99
CA TYR A 7 16.32 16.03 21.69
C TYR A 7 15.12 15.08 21.77
N LEU A 8 14.18 15.23 20.85
CA LEU A 8 12.95 14.44 20.85
C LEU A 8 12.84 13.62 19.58
N LEU A 9 12.30 12.41 19.73
CA LEU A 9 11.77 11.57 18.66
C LEU A 9 10.26 11.46 18.85
N THR A 10 9.51 11.61 17.77
CA THR A 10 8.09 11.24 17.70
C THR A 10 7.89 10.17 16.64
N ILE A 11 7.23 9.07 17.00
CA ILE A 11 6.84 8.00 16.08
C ILE A 11 5.35 8.17 15.79
N TYR A 12 4.99 8.28 14.51
CA TYR A 12 3.61 8.51 14.07
C TYR A 12 3.05 7.28 13.37
N LEU A 13 1.78 6.98 13.65
CA LEU A 13 0.97 6.00 12.92
C LEU A 13 -0.28 6.70 12.36
N ALA A 14 -0.24 7.01 11.07
CA ALA A 14 -1.42 7.38 10.32
C ALA A 14 -2.19 6.11 9.95
N SER A 15 -3.48 6.06 10.26
CA SER A 15 -4.32 4.94 9.89
C SER A 15 -4.79 5.06 8.44
N PRO A 16 -5.26 3.97 7.82
CA PRO A 16 -6.06 4.09 6.61
C PRO A 16 -7.23 5.05 6.88
N GLY A 17 -7.44 6.01 5.98
CA GLY A 17 -8.42 7.08 6.14
C GLY A 17 -7.87 8.38 6.76
N THR A 18 -6.62 8.43 7.24
CA THR A 18 -6.02 9.67 7.77
C THR A 18 -6.01 10.76 6.69
N PRO A 19 -6.61 11.94 6.92
CA PRO A 19 -6.66 13.02 5.93
C PRO A 19 -5.28 13.57 5.57
N LEU A 20 -5.10 13.91 4.28
CA LEU A 20 -3.87 14.51 3.76
C LEU A 20 -4.02 16.02 3.53
N LYS A 21 -2.91 16.77 3.62
CA LYS A 21 -2.91 18.24 3.54
C LYS A 21 -3.40 18.77 2.19
N GLU A 22 -3.06 18.09 1.10
CA GLU A 22 -3.45 18.45 -0.26
C GLU A 22 -4.82 17.87 -0.69
N GLY A 23 -5.53 17.22 0.24
CA GLY A 23 -6.81 16.55 0.00
C GLY A 23 -6.66 15.04 -0.17
N GLY A 24 -7.78 14.32 0.00
CA GLY A 24 -7.78 12.86 0.03
C GLY A 24 -7.39 12.28 1.40
N THR A 25 -7.26 10.96 1.46
CA THR A 25 -6.92 10.21 2.68
C THR A 25 -5.84 9.17 2.40
N SER A 26 -5.08 8.80 3.43
CA SER A 26 -4.11 7.71 3.36
C SER A 26 -4.82 6.39 3.07
N PHE A 27 -4.39 5.69 2.03
CA PHE A 27 -5.08 4.48 1.58
C PHE A 27 -4.77 3.26 2.47
N THR A 28 -3.49 2.99 2.73
CA THR A 28 -3.01 1.85 3.55
C THR A 28 -2.63 2.24 4.98
N GLY A 29 -2.68 3.53 5.30
CA GLY A 29 -1.99 4.08 6.48
C GLY A 29 -0.51 4.33 6.21
N HIS A 30 0.17 4.98 7.16
CA HIS A 30 1.59 5.31 7.04
C HIS A 30 2.27 5.37 8.41
N MET A 31 3.46 4.79 8.52
CA MET A 31 4.34 4.96 9.68
C MET A 31 5.52 5.84 9.29
N TYR A 32 5.82 6.84 10.11
CA TYR A 32 6.91 7.79 9.88
C TYR A 32 7.46 8.34 11.21
N LEU A 33 8.65 8.91 11.14
CA LEU A 33 9.36 9.47 12.28
C LEU A 33 9.39 10.99 12.19
N GLY A 34 9.41 11.66 13.34
CA GLY A 34 9.73 13.09 13.46
C GLY A 34 10.82 13.28 14.51
N THR A 35 11.74 14.21 14.25
CA THR A 35 12.76 14.60 15.23
C THR A 35 12.67 16.09 15.50
N SER A 36 12.90 16.49 16.75
CA SER A 36 12.96 17.91 17.10
C SER A 36 14.04 18.26 18.12
N HIS A 37 14.65 19.42 17.93
CA HIS A 37 15.62 20.02 18.86
C HIS A 37 15.59 21.56 18.69
N GLY A 38 15.24 22.29 19.75
CA GLY A 38 14.96 23.72 19.65
C GLY A 38 13.88 24.00 18.60
N ASP A 39 14.16 24.92 17.68
CA ASP A 39 13.26 25.28 16.56
C ASP A 39 13.38 24.34 15.33
N VAL A 40 14.28 23.36 15.36
CA VAL A 40 14.50 22.44 14.24
C VAL A 40 13.53 21.27 14.38
N HIS A 41 12.63 21.13 13.40
CA HIS A 41 11.68 20.02 13.29
C HIS A 41 11.81 19.38 11.91
N GLU A 42 12.01 18.06 11.88
CA GLU A 42 12.10 17.30 10.62
C GLU A 42 11.29 16.02 10.71
N SER A 43 10.82 15.54 9.56
CA SER A 43 10.11 14.28 9.44
C SER A 43 10.77 13.37 8.41
N PHE A 44 10.66 12.07 8.63
CA PHE A 44 11.24 11.03 7.80
C PHE A 44 10.24 9.88 7.67
N GLY A 45 9.66 9.73 6.49
CA GLY A 45 8.88 8.57 6.09
C GLY A 45 9.39 8.03 4.76
N PHE A 46 9.09 6.77 4.44
CA PHE A 46 9.45 6.20 3.16
C PHE A 46 8.20 6.04 2.30
N ALA A 47 8.24 6.56 1.08
CA ALA A 47 7.12 6.63 0.15
C ALA A 47 7.59 6.33 -1.28
N PRO A 48 6.69 5.99 -2.23
CA PRO A 48 7.11 5.81 -3.61
C PRO A 48 7.49 7.16 -4.21
N SER A 49 8.61 7.21 -4.94
CA SER A 49 9.10 8.42 -5.59
C SER A 49 8.08 8.96 -6.61
N ALA A 50 7.91 10.28 -6.64
CA ALA A 50 6.96 10.96 -7.50
C ALA A 50 7.47 11.06 -8.96
N ARG A 51 7.69 9.93 -9.66
CA ARG A 51 8.00 9.97 -11.10
C ARG A 51 6.74 10.19 -11.94
N PRO A 52 6.78 11.06 -12.97
CA PRO A 52 5.68 11.22 -13.92
C PRO A 52 5.28 9.89 -14.56
N ARG A 53 3.98 9.62 -14.62
CA ARG A 53 3.38 8.37 -15.12
C ARG A 53 3.86 7.98 -16.53
N ALA A 54 4.26 8.96 -17.35
CA ALA A 54 4.77 8.78 -18.71
C ALA A 54 6.22 8.24 -18.82
N GLN A 55 6.95 8.13 -17.70
CA GLN A 55 8.31 7.54 -17.66
C GLN A 55 8.35 6.22 -16.88
N ARG A 56 7.17 5.65 -16.56
CA ARG A 56 7.08 4.30 -16.00
C ARG A 56 7.36 3.32 -17.14
N SER A 57 8.55 2.71 -17.10
CA SER A 57 8.84 1.46 -17.82
C SER A 57 8.02 0.35 -17.18
N ASP A 58 7.56 -0.63 -17.96
CA ASP A 58 6.84 -1.85 -17.53
C ASP A 58 7.69 -2.78 -16.64
N SER A 59 8.75 -2.25 -16.03
CA SER A 59 9.67 -2.92 -15.12
C SER A 59 9.38 -2.43 -13.69
N ASP A 60 8.93 -3.36 -12.84
CA ASP A 60 8.49 -3.22 -11.43
C ASP A 60 9.59 -2.75 -10.44
N ASP A 61 10.25 -1.65 -10.75
CA ASP A 61 11.18 -0.97 -9.86
C ASP A 61 10.61 0.41 -9.55
N ILE A 62 9.60 0.46 -8.66
CA ILE A 62 9.16 1.73 -8.08
C ILE A 62 10.26 2.15 -7.09
N PRO A 63 11.04 3.19 -7.41
CA PRO A 63 12.03 3.67 -6.47
C PRO A 63 11.29 4.30 -5.30
N GLY A 64 11.68 3.96 -4.08
CA GLY A 64 11.25 4.69 -2.91
C GLY A 64 12.09 5.93 -2.69
N GLU A 65 11.54 6.84 -1.91
CA GLU A 65 12.13 8.10 -1.53
C GLU A 65 11.81 8.38 -0.07
N VAL A 66 12.77 8.98 0.64
CA VAL A 66 12.54 9.48 1.99
C VAL A 66 11.81 10.82 1.89
N SER A 67 10.58 10.86 2.38
CA SER A 67 9.77 12.06 2.49
C SER A 67 10.19 12.88 3.70
N GLY A 68 10.48 14.16 3.45
CA GLY A 68 10.77 15.16 4.49
C GLY A 68 9.53 15.86 5.05
N LYS A 69 8.33 15.53 4.55
CA LYS A 69 7.11 16.35 4.70
C LYS A 69 5.95 15.64 5.38
N ASP A 70 6.15 14.44 5.93
CA ASP A 70 5.05 13.62 6.44
C ASP A 70 4.33 14.27 7.63
N VAL A 71 5.07 14.94 8.53
CA VAL A 71 4.45 15.69 9.64
C VAL A 71 3.53 16.82 9.13
N GLU A 72 3.87 17.45 8.01
CA GLU A 72 3.02 18.48 7.40
C GLU A 72 1.87 17.88 6.60
N ASN A 73 2.08 16.70 6.00
CA ASN A 73 1.13 16.10 5.06
C ASN A 73 -0.01 15.38 5.78
N TYR A 74 0.28 14.61 6.82
CA TYR A 74 -0.73 13.81 7.54
C TYR A 74 -1.39 14.63 8.66
N ARG A 75 -2.71 14.79 8.58
CA ARG A 75 -3.49 15.51 9.60
C ARG A 75 -4.03 14.55 10.64
N ASP A 76 -3.77 14.83 11.91
CA ASP A 76 -4.25 14.07 13.07
C ASP A 76 -4.00 12.55 12.95
N PRO A 77 -2.73 12.11 12.83
CA PRO A 77 -2.40 10.69 12.78
C PRO A 77 -2.97 9.97 14.00
N GLN A 78 -3.51 8.77 13.82
CA GLN A 78 -4.26 8.07 14.87
C GLN A 78 -3.46 7.89 16.16
N TYR A 79 -2.16 7.64 16.04
CA TYR A 79 -1.27 7.50 17.19
C TYR A 79 0.04 8.25 16.97
N ALA A 80 0.53 8.89 18.03
CA ALA A 80 1.86 9.46 18.07
C ALA A 80 2.49 9.24 19.44
N ARG A 81 3.73 8.76 19.49
CA ARG A 81 4.52 8.64 20.74
C ARG A 81 5.75 9.51 20.65
N THR A 82 5.85 10.51 21.52
CA THR A 82 7.04 11.35 21.69
C THR A 82 7.87 10.85 22.86
N MET A 83 9.18 10.76 22.67
CA MET A 83 10.15 10.41 23.71
C MET A 83 11.35 11.36 23.66
N GLU A 84 11.88 11.71 24.83
CA GLU A 84 13.22 12.30 24.91
C GLU A 84 14.28 11.22 24.61
N ILE A 85 15.23 11.57 23.74
CA ILE A 85 16.32 10.70 23.28
C ILE A 85 17.65 11.41 23.44
N SER A 86 18.76 10.66 23.36
CA SER A 86 20.08 11.29 23.42
C SER A 86 20.41 12.01 22.11
N LYS A 87 21.32 12.99 22.16
CA LYS A 87 21.86 13.62 20.95
C LYS A 87 22.38 12.59 19.94
N ASP A 88 23.08 11.58 20.42
CA ASP A 88 23.66 10.53 19.58
C ASP A 88 22.56 9.70 18.87
N GLN A 89 21.45 9.41 19.55
CA GLN A 89 20.31 8.74 18.93
C GLN A 89 19.61 9.63 17.89
N TYR A 90 19.48 10.92 18.20
CA TYR A 90 18.92 11.92 17.29
C TYR A 90 19.75 12.03 16.00
N ASP A 91 21.07 12.15 16.14
CA ASP A 91 21.98 12.23 15.00
C ASP A 91 21.92 10.95 14.15
N ARG A 92 21.86 9.77 14.78
CA ARG A 92 21.78 8.47 14.08
C ARG A 92 20.51 8.28 13.28
N ILE A 93 19.36 8.71 13.79
CA ILE A 93 18.09 8.65 13.03
C ILE A 93 18.21 9.48 11.76
N ARG A 94 18.75 10.70 11.88
CA ARG A 94 18.94 11.63 10.76
C ARG A 94 19.99 11.13 9.77
N GLU A 95 21.09 10.56 10.25
CA GLU A 95 22.13 9.94 9.42
C GLU A 95 21.54 8.82 8.57
N PHE A 96 20.80 7.90 9.19
CA PHE A 96 20.12 6.82 8.48
C PHE A 96 19.13 7.37 7.44
N ALA A 97 18.28 8.33 7.83
CA ALA A 97 17.28 8.89 6.94
C ALA A 97 17.88 9.65 5.74
N ALA A 98 19.09 10.21 5.88
CA ALA A 98 19.78 10.90 4.80
C ALA A 98 20.30 9.95 3.71
N ASP A 99 20.71 8.73 4.07
CA ASP A 99 21.21 7.72 3.12
C ASP A 99 20.91 6.28 3.59
N PRO A 100 19.65 5.82 3.52
CA PRO A 100 19.27 4.50 4.04
C PRO A 100 19.99 3.35 3.32
N ALA A 101 20.25 3.53 2.01
CA ALA A 101 20.92 2.55 1.16
C ALA A 101 22.32 2.21 1.68
N LYS A 102 23.08 3.22 2.14
CA LYS A 102 24.41 3.03 2.75
C LYS A 102 24.37 2.18 4.02
N HIS A 103 23.22 2.11 4.68
CA HIS A 103 22.98 1.30 5.87
C HIS A 103 22.30 -0.04 5.56
N GLY A 104 22.21 -0.42 4.28
CA GLY A 104 21.68 -1.72 3.84
C GLY A 104 20.16 -1.77 3.73
N PHE A 105 19.47 -0.62 3.76
CA PHE A 105 18.03 -0.56 3.52
C PHE A 105 17.73 -0.71 2.02
N ASP A 106 16.73 -1.51 1.67
CA ASP A 106 16.28 -1.65 0.29
C ASP A 106 15.48 -0.42 -0.12
N MET A 107 15.99 0.32 -1.09
CA MET A 107 15.35 1.54 -1.60
C MET A 107 14.22 1.26 -2.60
N ARG A 108 13.85 -0.01 -2.81
CA ARG A 108 12.64 -0.37 -3.58
C ARG A 108 11.41 -0.11 -2.73
N TYR A 109 10.44 0.60 -3.30
CA TYR A 109 9.15 0.79 -2.66
C TYR A 109 8.15 -0.23 -3.18
N ASP A 110 7.63 -1.06 -2.30
CA ASP A 110 6.47 -1.88 -2.60
C ASP A 110 5.25 -1.28 -1.90
N THR A 111 4.27 -0.86 -2.71
CA THR A 111 3.04 -0.17 -2.31
C THR A 111 2.15 -0.95 -1.36
N PHE A 112 2.35 -2.26 -1.22
CA PHE A 112 1.58 -3.13 -0.34
C PHE A 112 2.43 -3.83 0.73
N SER A 113 3.75 -3.62 0.74
CA SER A 113 4.64 -4.11 1.78
C SER A 113 4.93 -3.08 2.87
N ASN A 114 5.56 -3.56 3.95
CA ASN A 114 5.94 -2.83 5.13
C ASN A 114 6.94 -1.68 4.89
N SER A 115 7.26 -1.25 3.66
CA SER A 115 8.43 -0.40 3.38
C SER A 115 8.51 0.88 4.25
N CYS A 116 7.38 1.51 4.61
CA CYS A 116 7.37 2.66 5.55
C CYS A 116 7.57 2.27 7.03
N VAL A 117 7.04 1.10 7.42
CA VAL A 117 7.22 0.49 8.74
C VAL A 117 8.65 -0.01 8.90
N ASP A 118 9.17 -0.79 7.93
CA ASP A 118 10.53 -1.30 7.87
C ASP A 118 11.55 -0.17 7.90
N PHE A 119 11.32 0.90 7.12
CA PHE A 119 12.15 2.09 7.16
C PHE A 119 12.21 2.70 8.57
N SER A 120 11.04 2.88 9.18
CA SER A 120 10.93 3.48 10.51
C SER A 120 11.63 2.61 11.55
N TRP A 121 11.44 1.29 11.53
CA TRP A 121 12.14 0.37 12.42
C TRP A 121 13.63 0.27 12.13
N ALA A 122 14.07 0.32 10.87
CA ALA A 122 15.48 0.32 10.50
C ALA A 122 16.20 1.58 11.05
N ALA A 123 15.57 2.75 10.96
CA ALA A 123 16.07 3.99 11.54
C ALA A 123 16.17 3.90 13.08
N LEU A 124 15.13 3.37 13.75
CA LEU A 124 15.14 3.16 15.20
C LEU A 124 16.24 2.17 15.62
N ASN A 125 16.38 1.06 14.90
CA ASN A 125 17.42 0.05 15.13
C ASN A 125 18.83 0.64 14.95
N HIS A 126 19.03 1.47 13.91
CA HIS A 126 20.29 2.17 13.67
C HIS A 126 20.66 3.10 14.83
N ALA A 127 19.66 3.73 15.45
CA ALA A 127 19.81 4.57 16.64
C ALA A 127 19.85 3.79 17.96
N GLY A 128 19.84 2.46 17.93
CA GLY A 128 19.87 1.63 19.14
C GLY A 128 18.56 1.61 19.94
N LEU A 129 17.45 2.01 19.33
CA LEU A 129 16.10 1.93 19.88
C LEU A 129 15.45 0.63 19.40
N TYR A 130 15.51 -0.41 20.24
CA TYR A 130 15.08 -1.76 19.87
C TYR A 130 13.71 -2.11 20.44
N ARG A 131 12.91 -2.84 19.65
CA ARG A 131 11.72 -3.55 20.14
C ARG A 131 12.07 -4.38 21.36
N GLN A 132 11.25 -4.30 22.41
CA GLN A 132 11.43 -5.08 23.64
C GLN A 132 10.55 -6.33 23.62
N THR A 133 11.06 -7.47 24.10
CA THR A 133 10.27 -8.67 24.40
C THR A 133 10.53 -9.13 25.83
N VAL A 134 9.75 -10.11 26.32
CA VAL A 134 9.96 -10.73 27.65
C VAL A 134 11.38 -11.34 27.78
N LEU A 135 12.05 -11.63 26.66
CA LEU A 135 13.41 -12.19 26.59
C LEU A 135 14.51 -11.14 26.32
N GLY A 136 14.19 -9.85 26.25
CA GLY A 136 15.12 -8.76 25.91
C GLY A 136 14.86 -8.13 24.53
N GLY A 137 15.69 -7.15 24.16
CA GLY A 137 15.53 -6.38 22.91
C GLY A 137 15.90 -7.17 21.65
N ILE A 138 15.04 -7.18 20.63
CA ILE A 138 15.31 -7.84 19.34
C ILE A 138 15.87 -6.81 18.34
N LYS A 139 17.01 -7.14 17.72
CA LYS A 139 17.59 -6.39 16.60
C LYS A 139 17.04 -6.92 15.28
N GLY A 140 16.75 -6.04 14.32
CA GLY A 140 16.30 -6.42 12.97
C GLY A 140 14.83 -6.82 12.87
N TYR A 141 13.99 -6.33 13.80
CA TYR A 141 12.53 -6.39 13.61
C TYR A 141 12.12 -5.40 12.52
N GLU A 142 11.48 -5.91 11.48
CA GLU A 142 11.03 -5.16 10.31
C GLU A 142 9.66 -4.51 10.56
N GLY A 143 8.82 -5.11 11.42
CA GLY A 143 7.49 -4.57 11.79
C GLY A 143 6.35 -5.46 11.33
N GLU A 144 5.13 -5.13 11.76
CA GLU A 144 3.93 -5.72 11.15
C GLU A 144 3.49 -4.93 9.90
N PRO A 145 3.02 -5.61 8.83
CA PRO A 145 2.52 -4.93 7.63
C PRO A 145 1.41 -3.91 7.86
N LYS A 146 0.64 -4.12 8.92
CA LYS A 146 -0.42 -3.21 9.31
C LYS A 146 0.14 -2.13 10.22
N VAL A 147 0.11 -0.88 9.74
CA VAL A 147 0.63 0.29 10.46
C VAL A 147 0.17 0.33 11.93
N LEU A 148 -1.13 0.21 12.19
CA LEU A 148 -1.68 0.26 13.56
C LEU A 148 -1.30 -0.92 14.44
N HIS A 149 -0.92 -2.05 13.87
CA HIS A 149 -0.50 -3.21 14.67
C HIS A 149 0.90 -3.02 15.27
N ASN A 150 1.67 -2.03 14.80
CA ASN A 150 2.95 -1.68 15.39
C ASN A 150 2.78 -0.86 16.68
N GLU A 151 1.57 -0.40 17.01
CA GLU A 151 1.30 0.43 18.18
C GLU A 151 1.75 -0.21 19.51
N PRO A 152 1.44 -1.49 19.83
CA PRO A 152 1.92 -2.12 21.06
C PRO A 152 3.45 -2.19 21.13
N GLU A 153 4.11 -2.39 19.99
CA GLU A 153 5.57 -2.46 19.90
C GLU A 153 6.22 -1.10 20.13
N ILE A 154 5.60 -0.05 19.59
CA ILE A 154 6.02 1.32 19.83
C ILE A 154 5.82 1.68 21.29
N GLN A 155 4.71 1.28 21.94
CA GLN A 155 4.49 1.50 23.37
C GLN A 155 5.52 0.80 24.26
N ASN A 156 5.97 -0.39 23.86
CA ASN A 156 6.96 -1.17 24.58
C ASN A 156 8.41 -0.71 24.36
N LEU A 157 8.66 0.26 23.47
CA LEU A 157 9.99 0.87 23.37
C LEU A 157 10.38 1.50 24.71
N LYS A 158 11.57 1.15 25.20
CA LYS A 158 12.13 1.76 26.41
C LYS A 158 12.62 3.17 26.08
N ALA A 159 11.98 4.18 26.66
CA ALA A 159 12.44 5.55 26.55
C ALA A 159 13.87 5.67 27.13
N PRO A 160 14.83 6.29 26.41
CA PRO A 160 16.19 6.54 26.91
C PRO A 160 16.20 7.35 28.21
N PHE A 161 15.23 8.27 28.35
CA PHE A 161 14.99 9.06 29.56
C PHE A 161 13.57 8.78 30.08
N PRO A 162 13.34 7.69 30.84
CA PRO A 162 11.99 7.28 31.27
C PRO A 162 11.23 8.33 32.08
N GLU A 163 11.96 9.08 32.92
CA GLU A 163 11.41 10.10 33.82
C GLU A 163 11.27 11.48 33.15
N SER A 164 11.50 11.59 31.84
CA SER A 164 11.32 12.85 31.12
C SER A 164 9.85 13.24 31.07
N GLU A 165 9.54 14.46 31.52
CA GLU A 165 8.21 15.07 31.39
C GLU A 165 7.80 15.33 29.93
N LEU A 166 8.75 15.19 28.98
CA LEU A 166 8.51 15.36 27.54
C LEU A 166 8.00 14.07 26.88
N ASN A 167 8.08 12.94 27.58
CA ASN A 167 7.52 11.68 27.11
C ASN A 167 5.98 11.77 27.10
N ARG A 168 5.37 11.56 25.94
CA ARG A 168 3.91 11.66 25.79
C ARG A 168 3.38 10.76 24.69
N GLU A 169 2.12 10.39 24.83
CA GLU A 169 1.36 9.67 23.80
C GLU A 169 0.11 10.47 23.45
N VAL A 170 -0.16 10.60 22.16
CA VAL A 170 -1.35 11.25 21.62
C VAL A 170 -2.12 10.23 20.80
N ARG A 171 -3.44 10.19 21.01
CA ARG A 171 -4.38 9.35 20.28
C ARG A 171 -5.50 10.21 19.75
N HIS A 172 -5.66 10.22 18.44
CA HIS A 172 -6.81 10.84 17.80
C HIS A 172 -7.90 9.78 17.57
N PRO A 173 -9.19 10.16 17.60
CA PRO A 173 -10.24 9.25 17.19
C PRO A 173 -9.96 8.76 15.77
N LYS A 174 -10.31 7.50 15.49
CA LYS A 174 -10.23 7.01 14.11
C LYS A 174 -11.09 7.94 13.23
N PRO A 175 -10.58 8.41 12.07
CA PRO A 175 -11.36 9.24 11.17
C PRO A 175 -12.66 8.53 10.78
N GLU A 176 -13.71 9.27 10.40
CA GLU A 176 -14.89 8.64 9.80
C GLU A 176 -14.44 7.86 8.56
N ARG A 177 -14.64 6.54 8.64
CA ARG A 177 -14.20 5.59 7.62
C ARG A 177 -15.35 5.36 6.68
N ASP A 178 -15.08 5.42 5.39
CA ASP A 178 -15.99 4.85 4.41
C ASP A 178 -16.15 3.33 4.65
N LEU A 179 -17.28 2.73 4.25
CA LEU A 179 -17.57 1.30 4.47
C LEU A 179 -16.40 0.38 4.07
N TRP A 180 -15.67 0.78 3.02
CA TRP A 180 -14.51 0.08 2.51
C TRP A 180 -13.26 0.17 3.40
N GLN A 181 -13.05 1.30 4.09
CA GLN A 181 -11.92 1.46 5.01
C GLN A 181 -12.11 0.66 6.30
N LEU A 182 -13.35 0.37 6.70
CA LEU A 182 -13.68 -0.52 7.82
C LEU A 182 -13.32 -1.98 7.49
N ILE A 183 -13.74 -2.47 6.32
CA ILE A 183 -13.49 -3.85 5.84
C ILE A 183 -11.98 -4.14 5.74
N LEU A 184 -11.18 -3.16 5.32
CA LEU A 184 -9.73 -3.32 5.15
C LEU A 184 -8.94 -3.35 6.48
N SER A 185 -9.45 -2.70 7.54
CA SER A 185 -8.80 -2.71 8.86
C SER A 185 -9.04 -4.01 9.64
N ASP A 186 -10.26 -4.55 9.59
CA ASP A 186 -10.66 -5.76 10.32
C ASP A 186 -10.53 -6.98 9.40
N ASN A 187 -9.29 -7.37 9.09
CA ASN A 187 -9.00 -8.51 8.21
C ASN A 187 -9.17 -9.85 8.94
N GLN A 188 -10.34 -10.09 9.54
CA GLN A 188 -10.87 -11.41 9.85
C GLN A 188 -12.37 -11.41 9.56
N THR A 189 -12.70 -11.73 8.32
CA THR A 189 -13.69 -12.76 8.03
C THR A 189 -13.55 -13.07 6.56
N GLN A 190 -13.39 -14.35 6.27
CA GLN A 190 -13.77 -14.99 5.02
C GLN A 190 -14.85 -14.13 4.35
N VAL A 191 -14.54 -13.53 3.20
CA VAL A 191 -15.55 -12.81 2.43
C VAL A 191 -16.52 -13.88 1.98
N ASP A 192 -17.54 -14.10 2.80
CA ASP A 192 -18.66 -14.94 2.46
C ASP A 192 -19.29 -14.22 1.28
N THR A 193 -19.06 -14.75 0.08
CA THR A 193 -19.62 -14.24 -1.16
C THR A 193 -21.15 -14.07 -1.05
N GLY A 194 -21.79 -14.73 -0.07
CA GLY A 194 -23.19 -14.51 0.29
C GLY A 194 -23.55 -13.12 0.84
N ARG A 195 -22.61 -12.35 1.42
CA ARG A 195 -22.92 -11.03 2.02
C ARG A 195 -22.84 -9.87 1.01
N LEU A 196 -21.98 -9.96 -0.01
CA LEU A 196 -21.99 -9.00 -1.13
C LEU A 196 -23.26 -9.14 -2.00
N VAL A 197 -23.90 -10.32 -1.99
CA VAL A 197 -25.20 -10.56 -2.63
C VAL A 197 -26.34 -9.91 -1.83
N ALA A 198 -26.18 -9.70 -0.53
CA ALA A 198 -27.24 -9.15 0.34
C ALA A 198 -27.46 -7.64 0.16
N ASP A 199 -26.41 -6.88 -0.20
CA ASP A 199 -26.47 -5.41 -0.38
C ASP A 199 -26.73 -4.97 -1.83
N GLY A 200 -27.04 -5.90 -2.74
CA GLY A 200 -27.48 -5.58 -4.11
C GLY A 200 -26.42 -4.90 -5.01
N THR A 201 -25.15 -4.95 -4.63
CA THR A 201 -24.06 -4.38 -5.45
C THR A 201 -23.76 -5.29 -6.64
N PRO A 202 -23.86 -4.83 -7.90
CA PRO A 202 -23.54 -5.66 -9.06
C PRO A 202 -22.09 -6.14 -9.03
N ILE A 203 -21.87 -7.45 -9.09
CA ILE A 203 -20.53 -8.02 -9.22
C ILE A 203 -20.04 -7.77 -10.66
N ASP A 204 -18.91 -7.06 -10.80
CA ASP A 204 -18.29 -6.83 -12.10
C ASP A 204 -17.95 -8.19 -12.76
N PRO A 205 -18.31 -8.40 -14.05
CA PRO A 205 -18.08 -9.67 -14.73
C PRO A 205 -16.60 -10.09 -14.78
N LEU A 206 -15.65 -9.14 -14.78
CA LEU A 206 -14.22 -9.44 -14.74
C LEU A 206 -13.83 -10.14 -13.46
N HIS A 207 -14.46 -9.82 -12.32
CA HIS A 207 -14.14 -10.50 -11.05
C HIS A 207 -14.49 -11.99 -11.12
N ARG A 208 -15.70 -12.31 -11.57
CA ARG A 208 -16.13 -13.71 -11.74
C ARG A 208 -15.22 -14.47 -12.71
N GLN A 209 -14.87 -13.84 -13.84
CA GLN A 209 -13.99 -14.45 -14.83
C GLN A 209 -12.58 -14.69 -14.29
N ALA A 210 -12.05 -13.75 -13.48
CA ALA A 210 -10.77 -13.92 -12.81
C ALA A 210 -10.82 -15.06 -11.78
N GLU A 211 -11.87 -15.17 -10.96
CA GLU A 211 -12.03 -16.27 -10.02
C GLU A 211 -12.05 -17.63 -10.74
N GLU A 212 -12.79 -17.75 -11.83
CA GLU A 212 -12.83 -18.96 -12.65
C GLU A 212 -11.46 -19.29 -13.26
N ALA A 213 -10.75 -18.29 -13.77
CA ALA A 213 -9.43 -18.47 -14.34
C ALA A 213 -8.38 -18.87 -13.29
N VAL A 214 -8.40 -18.26 -12.10
CA VAL A 214 -7.52 -18.63 -10.98
C VAL A 214 -7.85 -20.03 -10.46
N ARG A 215 -9.13 -20.43 -10.39
CA ARG A 215 -9.48 -21.82 -10.04
C ARG A 215 -8.90 -22.83 -11.03
N ARG A 216 -8.90 -22.52 -12.34
CA ARG A 216 -8.23 -23.37 -13.35
C ARG A 216 -6.72 -23.40 -13.15
N LEU A 217 -6.10 -22.26 -12.83
CA LEU A 217 -4.67 -22.18 -12.49
C LEU A 217 -4.33 -23.06 -11.28
N GLU A 218 -5.03 -22.91 -10.16
CA GLU A 218 -4.79 -23.68 -8.94
C GLU A 218 -4.97 -25.19 -9.16
N GLN A 219 -5.99 -25.59 -9.93
CA GLN A 219 -6.17 -26.99 -10.34
C GLN A 219 -4.96 -27.50 -11.14
N GLY A 220 -4.42 -26.69 -12.06
CA GLY A 220 -3.20 -27.01 -12.81
C GLY A 220 -1.96 -27.14 -11.92
N LEU A 221 -1.94 -26.44 -10.78
CA LEU A 221 -0.89 -26.54 -9.76
C LEU A 221 -1.15 -27.66 -8.74
N GLY A 222 -2.29 -28.36 -8.81
CA GLY A 222 -2.68 -29.39 -7.85
C GLY A 222 -3.03 -28.84 -6.46
N ARG A 223 -3.49 -27.59 -6.38
CA ARG A 223 -3.84 -26.89 -5.13
C ARG A 223 -5.33 -26.57 -5.07
N GLU A 224 -5.84 -26.44 -3.85
CA GLU A 224 -7.18 -25.91 -3.61
C GLU A 224 -7.19 -24.39 -3.63
N TYR A 225 -8.34 -23.81 -3.98
CA TYR A 225 -8.53 -22.36 -3.99
C TYR A 225 -8.61 -21.82 -2.55
N ASP A 226 -7.65 -20.98 -2.20
CA ASP A 226 -7.45 -20.44 -0.85
C ASP A 226 -7.58 -18.90 -0.79
N GLU A 227 -7.19 -18.29 0.33
CA GLU A 227 -7.24 -16.84 0.49
C GLU A 227 -6.30 -16.10 -0.48
N ASN A 228 -5.11 -16.65 -0.75
CA ASN A 228 -4.19 -16.06 -1.72
C ASN A 228 -4.75 -16.14 -3.13
N SER A 229 -5.46 -17.22 -3.44
CA SER A 229 -6.19 -17.39 -4.70
C SER A 229 -7.27 -16.30 -4.87
N SER A 230 -7.99 -15.98 -3.79
CA SER A 230 -8.96 -14.87 -3.77
C SER A 230 -8.32 -13.51 -4.03
N ARG A 231 -7.18 -13.23 -3.38
CA ARG A 231 -6.42 -11.99 -3.60
C ARG A 231 -5.92 -11.89 -5.04
N LEU A 232 -5.35 -12.98 -5.56
CA LEU A 232 -4.89 -13.09 -6.94
C LEU A 232 -6.01 -12.83 -7.95
N ALA A 233 -7.20 -13.41 -7.74
CA ALA A 233 -8.36 -13.22 -8.62
C ALA A 233 -8.85 -11.76 -8.62
N ALA A 234 -9.01 -11.16 -7.44
CA ALA A 234 -9.47 -9.78 -7.33
C ALA A 234 -8.47 -8.79 -7.97
N SER A 235 -7.17 -8.97 -7.70
CA SER A 235 -6.10 -8.15 -8.30
C SER A 235 -6.01 -8.33 -9.82
N SER A 236 -6.20 -9.57 -10.32
CA SER A 236 -6.25 -9.84 -11.76
C SER A 236 -7.42 -9.14 -12.45
N ALA A 237 -8.59 -9.12 -11.81
CA ALA A 237 -9.77 -8.44 -12.35
C ALA A 237 -9.56 -6.92 -12.45
N SER A 238 -9.00 -6.31 -11.40
CA SER A 238 -8.66 -4.89 -11.37
C SER A 238 -7.65 -4.52 -12.47
N LEU A 239 -6.57 -5.31 -12.59
CA LEU A 239 -5.53 -5.13 -13.60
C LEU A 239 -6.07 -5.24 -15.02
N ALA A 240 -6.95 -6.21 -15.29
CA ALA A 240 -7.59 -6.36 -16.59
C ALA A 240 -8.30 -5.05 -16.99
N ARG A 241 -9.11 -4.50 -16.08
CA ARG A 241 -9.84 -3.25 -16.34
C ARG A 241 -8.88 -2.07 -16.54
N GLU A 242 -7.85 -1.95 -15.71
CA GLU A 242 -6.85 -0.88 -15.80
C GLU A 242 -6.15 -0.86 -17.17
N HIS A 243 -5.87 -2.03 -17.72
CA HIS A 243 -5.24 -2.19 -19.04
C HIS A 243 -6.23 -2.33 -20.20
N GLY A 244 -7.51 -2.03 -19.96
CA GLY A 244 -8.52 -1.97 -21.02
C GLY A 244 -8.94 -3.33 -21.57
N LEU A 245 -8.68 -4.43 -20.84
CA LEU A 245 -9.28 -5.73 -21.14
C LEU A 245 -10.77 -5.67 -20.81
N SER A 246 -11.54 -6.29 -21.68
CA SER A 246 -13.01 -6.35 -21.63
C SER A 246 -13.52 -7.68 -21.07
N ARG A 247 -12.67 -8.72 -21.08
CA ARG A 247 -12.90 -10.02 -20.48
C ARG A 247 -11.58 -10.67 -20.04
N ILE A 248 -11.67 -11.70 -19.21
CA ILE A 248 -10.54 -12.52 -18.76
C ILE A 248 -10.78 -13.97 -19.18
N ASP A 249 -9.97 -14.46 -20.11
CA ASP A 249 -10.02 -15.85 -20.57
C ASP A 249 -9.03 -16.72 -19.78
N HIS A 250 -7.85 -16.17 -19.48
CA HIS A 250 -6.79 -16.87 -18.74
C HIS A 250 -6.13 -16.00 -17.67
N VAL A 251 -5.74 -16.65 -16.57
CA VAL A 251 -4.78 -16.15 -15.59
C VAL A 251 -3.68 -17.20 -15.49
N VAL A 252 -2.44 -16.81 -15.81
CA VAL A 252 -1.30 -17.74 -15.89
C VAL A 252 -0.08 -17.16 -15.18
N LEU A 253 0.80 -18.05 -14.71
CA LEU A 253 2.07 -17.67 -14.10
C LEU A 253 3.19 -17.66 -15.13
N SER A 254 4.14 -16.73 -14.95
CA SER A 254 5.39 -16.69 -15.72
C SER A 254 6.15 -18.01 -15.66
N GLU A 255 6.73 -18.40 -16.80
CA GLU A 255 7.76 -19.43 -16.84
C GLU A 255 9.12 -18.86 -16.44
N LYS A 256 10.03 -19.74 -16.03
CA LYS A 256 11.41 -19.35 -15.74
C LYS A 256 12.10 -18.86 -17.02
N THR A 257 12.67 -17.66 -16.97
CA THR A 257 13.52 -17.11 -18.03
C THR A 257 14.93 -16.81 -17.49
N ALA A 258 15.79 -16.20 -18.31
CA ALA A 258 17.10 -15.73 -17.85
C ALA A 258 17.00 -14.58 -16.82
N THR A 259 15.89 -13.84 -16.84
CA THR A 259 15.71 -12.61 -16.05
C THR A 259 14.55 -12.68 -15.06
N ALA A 260 13.70 -13.72 -15.13
CA ALA A 260 12.57 -13.92 -14.24
C ALA A 260 12.51 -15.34 -13.69
N ARG A 261 12.15 -15.48 -12.41
CA ARG A 261 11.89 -16.76 -11.75
C ARG A 261 10.54 -17.31 -12.23
N GLN A 262 10.39 -18.63 -12.10
CA GLN A 262 9.10 -19.26 -12.33
C GLN A 262 8.06 -18.71 -11.35
N GLY A 263 6.93 -18.26 -11.86
CA GLY A 263 5.84 -17.69 -11.05
C GLY A 263 6.15 -16.34 -10.41
N GLU A 264 7.16 -15.61 -10.90
CA GLU A 264 7.46 -14.25 -10.45
C GLU A 264 6.32 -13.28 -10.79
N ASN A 265 5.79 -13.40 -12.01
CA ASN A 265 4.68 -12.61 -12.51
C ASN A 265 3.43 -13.46 -12.78
N VAL A 266 2.27 -12.82 -12.62
CA VAL A 266 0.97 -13.30 -13.09
C VAL A 266 0.53 -12.49 -14.31
N PHE A 267 0.01 -13.18 -15.33
CA PHE A 267 -0.52 -12.59 -16.55
C PHE A 267 -2.02 -12.81 -16.62
N VAL A 268 -2.74 -11.77 -17.04
CA VAL A 268 -4.18 -11.79 -17.30
C VAL A 268 -4.38 -11.61 -18.79
N VAL A 269 -5.09 -12.53 -19.43
CA VAL A 269 -5.16 -12.62 -20.91
C VAL A 269 -6.61 -12.61 -21.39
N GLU A 270 -6.87 -11.77 -22.39
CA GLU A 270 -8.07 -11.76 -23.24
C GLU A 270 -7.71 -12.40 -24.60
N GLY A 271 -8.34 -13.52 -24.94
CA GLY A 271 -8.06 -14.32 -26.13
C GLY A 271 -7.37 -15.65 -25.82
N ALA A 272 -7.13 -16.46 -26.85
CA ALA A 272 -6.43 -17.72 -26.69
C ALA A 272 -4.92 -17.50 -26.50
N LEU A 273 -4.27 -18.27 -25.61
CA LEU A 273 -2.84 -18.13 -25.32
C LEU A 273 -1.92 -18.29 -26.54
N ASN A 274 -2.37 -19.00 -27.57
CA ASN A 274 -1.64 -19.21 -28.82
C ASN A 274 -2.07 -18.29 -29.97
N ASP A 275 -2.98 -17.35 -29.72
CA ASP A 275 -3.40 -16.35 -30.70
C ASP A 275 -2.48 -15.12 -30.59
N PRO A 276 -1.74 -14.73 -31.64
CA PRO A 276 -0.89 -13.54 -31.59
C PRO A 276 -1.65 -12.22 -31.38
N ALA A 277 -2.97 -12.21 -31.55
CA ALA A 277 -3.82 -11.04 -31.32
C ALA A 277 -4.41 -10.96 -29.90
N HIS A 278 -4.02 -11.86 -28.98
CA HIS A 278 -4.47 -11.76 -27.60
C HIS A 278 -4.01 -10.44 -26.95
N LYS A 279 -4.82 -9.93 -26.02
CA LYS A 279 -4.40 -8.81 -25.15
C LYS A 279 -3.96 -9.38 -23.82
N MET A 280 -2.92 -8.81 -23.23
CA MET A 280 -2.49 -9.20 -21.90
C MET A 280 -2.15 -8.00 -21.04
N ALA A 281 -2.27 -8.19 -19.74
CA ALA A 281 -1.69 -7.37 -18.70
C ALA A 281 -0.95 -8.27 -17.72
N HIS A 282 0.01 -7.73 -16.98
CA HIS A 282 0.72 -8.51 -15.96
C HIS A 282 1.07 -7.66 -14.74
N MET A 283 1.33 -8.34 -13.64
CA MET A 283 1.89 -7.77 -12.41
C MET A 283 2.72 -8.85 -11.70
N ARG A 284 3.50 -8.48 -10.67
CA ARG A 284 4.14 -9.47 -9.82
C ARG A 284 3.11 -10.29 -9.06
N THR A 285 3.34 -11.60 -8.97
CA THR A 285 2.46 -12.48 -8.20
C THR A 285 2.48 -12.12 -6.71
N GLY A 286 3.62 -11.63 -6.20
CA GLY A 286 3.75 -11.11 -4.83
C GLY A 286 2.79 -9.95 -4.56
N ASP A 287 2.79 -8.94 -5.41
CA ASP A 287 1.91 -7.76 -5.29
C ASP A 287 0.43 -8.18 -5.35
N ALA A 288 0.11 -9.09 -6.28
CA ALA A 288 -1.26 -9.58 -6.46
C ALA A 288 -1.82 -10.25 -5.19
N ILE A 289 -1.00 -11.00 -4.46
CA ILE A 289 -1.41 -11.73 -3.24
C ILE A 289 -1.20 -10.92 -1.96
N ALA A 290 -0.37 -9.87 -1.97
CA ALA A 290 -0.24 -8.93 -0.87
C ALA A 290 -1.46 -8.00 -0.78
N GLN A 291 -2.07 -7.70 -1.93
CA GLN A 291 -3.21 -6.82 -2.05
C GLN A 291 -4.50 -7.44 -1.45
N PRO A 292 -5.18 -6.78 -0.49
CA PRO A 292 -6.45 -7.26 0.03
C PRO A 292 -7.54 -7.29 -1.06
N VAL A 293 -8.35 -8.35 -1.10
CA VAL A 293 -9.45 -8.54 -2.07
C VAL A 293 -10.32 -7.30 -2.20
N ALA A 294 -10.74 -6.72 -1.07
CA ALA A 294 -11.62 -5.56 -1.05
C ALA A 294 -11.03 -4.34 -1.77
N TYR A 295 -9.71 -4.14 -1.71
CA TYR A 295 -9.08 -3.03 -2.42
C TYR A 295 -9.12 -3.23 -3.93
N SER A 296 -8.73 -4.42 -4.41
CA SER A 296 -8.77 -4.74 -5.83
C SER A 296 -10.18 -4.62 -6.41
N LEU A 297 -11.21 -5.02 -5.63
CA LEU A 297 -12.61 -4.87 -6.05
C LEU A 297 -13.08 -3.42 -6.09
N ALA A 298 -12.68 -2.60 -5.11
CA ALA A 298 -13.01 -1.17 -5.13
C ALA A 298 -12.35 -0.45 -6.32
N GLN A 299 -11.08 -0.78 -6.62
CA GLN A 299 -10.39 -0.26 -7.78
C GLN A 299 -11.10 -0.68 -9.08
N LEU A 300 -11.45 -1.96 -9.21
CA LEU A 300 -12.23 -2.49 -10.35
C LEU A 300 -13.53 -1.72 -10.57
N GLN A 301 -14.29 -1.45 -9.50
CA GLN A 301 -15.54 -0.66 -9.59
C GLN A 301 -15.30 0.77 -10.06
N SER A 302 -14.35 1.48 -9.44
CA SER A 302 -14.04 2.88 -9.81
C SER A 302 -13.59 3.02 -11.27
N LEU A 303 -12.81 2.06 -11.76
CA LEU A 303 -12.38 2.00 -13.15
C LEU A 303 -13.56 1.71 -14.09
N GLY A 304 -14.48 0.83 -13.68
CA GLY A 304 -15.71 0.53 -14.43
C GLY A 304 -16.61 1.76 -14.58
N GLU A 305 -16.85 2.50 -13.50
CA GLU A 305 -17.65 3.74 -13.52
C GLU A 305 -17.03 4.81 -14.41
N THR A 306 -15.71 4.99 -14.32
CA THR A 306 -14.98 5.95 -15.17
C THR A 306 -15.11 5.59 -16.65
N GLN A 307 -14.98 4.30 -16.99
CA GLN A 307 -15.09 3.82 -18.36
C GLN A 307 -16.51 3.98 -18.92
N GLN A 308 -17.54 3.74 -18.10
CA GLN A 308 -18.94 3.98 -18.48
C GLN A 308 -19.24 5.46 -18.73
N GLN A 309 -18.72 6.37 -17.89
CA GLN A 309 -18.90 7.81 -18.07
C GLN A 309 -18.24 8.30 -19.37
N LEU A 310 -17.03 7.83 -19.67
CA LEU A 310 -16.34 8.16 -20.91
C LEU A 310 -17.13 7.68 -22.14
N GLN A 311 -17.59 6.43 -22.13
CA GLN A 311 -18.41 5.89 -23.23
C GLN A 311 -19.72 6.66 -23.42
N GLN A 312 -20.39 7.05 -22.33
CA GLN A 312 -21.61 7.84 -22.41
C GLN A 312 -21.35 9.24 -22.98
N HIS A 313 -20.22 9.85 -22.63
CA HIS A 313 -19.83 11.15 -23.17
C HIS A 313 -19.47 11.08 -24.67
N GLU A 314 -18.81 10.00 -25.11
CA GLU A 314 -18.54 9.74 -26.51
C GLU A 314 -19.82 9.50 -27.31
N GLN A 315 -20.75 8.69 -26.81
CA GLN A 315 -22.05 8.46 -27.47
C GLN A 315 -22.87 9.74 -27.61
N LEU A 316 -22.88 10.60 -26.58
CA LEU A 316 -23.55 11.90 -26.65
C LEU A 316 -22.89 12.84 -27.67
N ARG A 317 -21.56 12.79 -27.81
CA ARG A 317 -20.84 13.53 -28.84
C ARG A 317 -21.15 13.00 -30.25
N GLU A 318 -21.15 11.68 -30.47
CA GLU A 318 -21.45 11.08 -31.77
C GLU A 318 -22.88 11.38 -32.22
N GLN A 319 -23.85 11.35 -31.30
CA GLN A 319 -25.24 11.72 -31.59
C GLN A 319 -25.39 13.22 -31.91
N ALA A 320 -24.59 14.08 -31.30
CA ALA A 320 -24.57 15.51 -31.61
C ALA A 320 -23.87 15.85 -32.94
N ILE A 321 -22.97 14.98 -33.42
CA ILE A 321 -22.19 15.17 -34.66
C ILE A 321 -22.89 14.53 -35.89
N ALA A 322 -24.00 13.80 -35.72
CA ALA A 322 -24.75 13.20 -36.83
C ALA A 322 -25.99 14.01 -37.26
N PRO A 323 -25.87 15.06 -38.12
CA PRO A 323 -27.02 15.61 -38.83
C PRO A 323 -27.19 14.98 -40.23
N GLN A 324 -28.43 14.54 -40.49
CA GLN A 324 -29.11 14.56 -41.79
C GLN A 324 -28.38 13.94 -43.00
N HIS A 325 -28.43 12.62 -43.14
CA HIS A 325 -28.49 11.96 -44.46
C HIS A 325 -29.81 11.19 -44.58
N ARG A 326 -30.88 11.91 -44.93
CA ARG A 326 -32.03 11.33 -45.63
C ARG A 326 -32.43 12.31 -46.72
N MET A 327 -31.83 12.10 -47.89
CA MET A 327 -32.21 12.79 -49.11
C MET A 327 -33.61 12.37 -49.56
N THR A 328 -34.29 13.35 -50.14
CA THR A 328 -35.53 13.32 -50.91
C THR A 328 -35.63 12.20 -51.93
#